data_AF-A0A923IPL9-F1
#
_entry.id   AF-A0A923IPL9-F1
#
_cell.length_a   1.000
_cell.length_b   1.000
_cell.length_c   1.000
_cell.angle_alpha   90.00
_cell.angle_beta   90.00
_cell.angle_gamma   90.00
#
_symmetry.space_group_name_H-M   'P 1'
#
loop_
_entity.id
_entity.type
_entity.pdbx_description
1 polymer ?
#
loop_
_entity_poly.entity_id
_entity_poly.type
_entity_poly.pdbx_seq_one_letter_code
_entity_poly.pdbx_strand_id
1 'polypeptide(L)' 'MDAIGRVGVGHIGGSLSVVEALVVLYYRHMRIDPRNPRMEGRDRFVLSKGHAGPALYS' A
#
# COMPACT_ATOMS: atom_id res chain seq x y z
N MET A 1 -11.38 0.17 -4.18
CA MET A 1 -12.03 0.20 -5.51
C MET A 1 -12.68 1.55 -5.80
N ASP A 2 -13.39 2.10 -4.83
CA ASP A 2 -14.10 3.38 -4.94
C ASP A 2 -13.24 4.54 -5.43
N ALA A 3 -11.97 4.62 -5.00
CA ALA A 3 -11.04 5.66 -5.44
C ALA A 3 -10.87 5.69 -6.97
N ILE A 4 -10.71 4.53 -7.62
CA ILE A 4 -10.61 4.44 -9.07
C ILE A 4 -11.99 4.58 -9.71
N GLY A 5 -13.02 3.95 -9.13
CA GLY A 5 -14.39 4.01 -9.64
C GLY A 5 -14.96 5.43 -9.73
N ARG A 6 -14.64 6.31 -8.77
CA ARG A 6 -15.08 7.71 -8.77
C ARG A 6 -14.39 8.57 -9.83
N VAL A 7 -13.12 8.32 -10.11
CA VAL A 7 -12.34 9.08 -11.10
C VAL A 7 -12.55 8.52 -12.52
N GLY A 8 -12.98 7.26 -12.63
CA GLY A 8 -13.25 6.58 -13.91
C GLY A 8 -11.99 6.08 -14.61
N VAL A 9 -10.79 6.34 -14.07
CA VAL A 9 -9.51 5.92 -14.63
C VAL A 9 -8.52 5.55 -13.53
N GLY A 10 -7.73 4.50 -13.75
CA GLY A 10 -6.70 4.03 -12.82
C GLY A 10 -6.22 2.61 -13.13
N HIS A 11 -5.17 2.16 -12.46
CA HIS A 11 -4.53 0.86 -12.72
C HIS A 11 -5.07 -0.25 -11.81
N ILE A 12 -6.34 -0.64 -12.02
CA ILE A 12 -7.05 -1.60 -11.15
C ILE A 12 -6.30 -2.93 -11.03
N GLY A 13 -5.95 -3.55 -12.16
CA GLY A 13 -5.23 -4.83 -12.16
C GLY A 13 -3.86 -4.73 -11.49
N GLY A 14 -3.14 -3.63 -11.74
CA GLY A 14 -1.86 -3.33 -11.09
C GLY A 14 -1.97 -3.24 -9.58
N SER A 15 -3.01 -2.57 -9.08
CA SER A 15 -3.32 -2.45 -7.65
C SER A 15 -3.75 -3.77 -7.01
N LEU A 16 -4.65 -4.52 -7.64
CA LEU A 16 -5.12 -5.80 -7.07
C LEU A 16 -4.02 -6.85 -7.02
N SER A 17 -3.11 -6.88 -8.00
CA SER A 17 -2.05 -7.89 -8.08
C SER A 17 -1.01 -7.88 -6.94
N VAL A 18 -1.04 -6.90 -6.04
CA VAL A 18 -0.06 -6.76 -4.95
C VAL A 18 -0.67 -6.78 -3.55
N VAL A 19 -1.99 -6.96 -3.43
CA VAL A 19 -2.72 -6.81 -2.15
C VAL A 19 -2.22 -7.81 -1.11
N GLU A 20 -2.10 -9.08 -1.45
CA GLU A 20 -1.70 -10.13 -0.51
C GLU A 20 -0.27 -9.89 0.01
N ALA A 21 0.64 -9.42 -0.86
CA ALA A 21 1.99 -9.08 -0.47
C ALA A 21 2.03 -7.88 0.49
N LEU A 22 1.26 -6.82 0.21
CA LEU A 22 1.15 -5.64 1.07
C LEU A 22 0.59 -6.00 2.45
N VAL A 23 -0.46 -6.83 2.50
CA VAL A 23 -1.07 -7.29 3.75
C VAL A 23 -0.06 -8.06 4.60
N VAL A 24 0.65 -9.02 4.00
CA VAL A 24 1.64 -9.83 4.71
C VAL A 24 2.80 -8.96 5.22
N LEU A 25 3.32 -8.06 4.38
CA LEU A 25 4.39 -7.14 4.80
C LEU A 25 3.94 -6.26 5.97
N TYR A 26 2.82 -5.55 5.80
CA TYR A 26 2.35 -4.56 6.77
C TYR A 26 1.99 -5.17 8.12
N TYR A 27 1.29 -6.32 8.13
CA TYR A 27 0.75 -6.87 9.36
C TYR A 27 1.62 -7.96 10.01
N ARG A 28 2.55 -8.59 9.28
CA ARG A 28 3.32 -9.72 9.83
C ARG A 28 4.82 -9.50 9.89
N HIS A 29 5.39 -8.69 9.00
CA HIS A 29 6.85 -8.61 8.87
C HIS A 29 7.43 -7.24 9.16
N MET A 30 6.72 -6.17 8.85
CA MET A 30 7.24 -4.82 9.05
C MET A 30 7.14 -4.39 10.51
N ARG A 31 8.24 -3.85 11.02
CA ARG A 31 8.27 -3.11 12.29
C ARG A 31 7.77 -1.69 12.06
N ILE A 32 6.47 -1.48 12.22
CA ILE A 32 5.80 -0.20 12.05
C ILE A 32 4.82 0.10 13.19
N ASP A 33 4.58 1.38 13.45
CA ASP A 33 3.48 1.86 14.31
C ASP A 33 2.63 2.84 13.48
N PRO A 34 1.39 2.46 13.10
CA PRO A 34 0.50 3.35 12.34
C PRO A 34 0.17 4.66 13.07
N ARG A 35 0.23 4.67 14.40
CA ARG A 35 -0.02 5.86 15.23
C ARG A 35 1.22 6.76 15.36
N ASN A 36 2.40 6.20 15.08
CA ASN A 36 3.66 6.94 15.03
C ASN A 36 4.42 6.68 13.72
N PRO A 37 4.02 7.27 12.59
CA PRO A 37 4.67 7.08 11.30
C PRO A 37 6.13 7.56 11.25
N ARG A 38 6.58 8.31 12.28
CA ARG A 38 7.95 8.79 12.43
C ARG A 38 8.76 7.98 13.44
N MET A 39 8.23 6.87 13.94
CA MET A 39 8.90 5.98 14.88
C MET A 39 10.33 5.70 14.41
N GLU A 40 11.27 5.93 15.32
CA GLU A 40 12.69 5.68 15.09
C GLU A 40 12.93 4.18 14.86
N GLY A 41 13.81 3.85 13.91
CA GLY A 41 14.12 2.47 13.56
C GLY A 41 13.00 1.70 12.87
N ARG A 42 11.84 2.29 12.54
CA ARG A 42 10.81 1.57 11.76
C ARG A 42 11.34 1.09 10.41
N ASP A 43 10.77 0.00 9.91
CA ASP A 43 11.02 -0.43 8.55
C ASP A 43 10.44 0.58 7.55
N ARG A 44 11.16 0.82 6.46
CA ARG A 44 10.75 1.73 5.39
C ARG A 44 10.25 0.91 4.21
N PHE A 45 9.04 1.21 3.77
CA PHE A 45 8.45 0.60 2.59
C PHE A 45 8.41 1.60 1.42
N VAL A 46 8.76 1.15 0.22
CA VAL A 46 8.69 1.93 -1.02
C VAL A 46 7.99 1.09 -2.08
N LEU A 47 6.83 1.56 -2.55
CA LEU A 47 6.13 0.94 -3.66
C LEU A 47 6.69 1.46 -4.99
N SER A 48 7.74 0.81 -5.51
CA SER A 48 8.33 1.18 -6.81
C SER A 48 7.36 0.98 -7.98
N LYS A 49 6.39 0.06 -7.85
CA LYS A 49 5.24 -0.10 -8.76
C LYS A 49 4.23 1.05 -8.56
N GLY A 50 4.65 2.29 -8.86
CA GLY A 50 3.90 3.50 -8.50
C GLY A 50 2.48 3.56 -9.06
N HIS A 51 2.24 2.95 -10.23
CA HIS A 51 0.91 2.86 -10.82
C HIS A 51 -0.08 2.03 -9.97
N ALA A 52 0.42 1.14 -9.10
CA ALA A 52 -0.39 0.38 -8.15
C ALA A 52 -0.72 1.16 -6.86
N GLY A 53 -0.36 2.46 -6.79
CA GLY A 53 -0.54 3.34 -5.62
C GLY A 53 -1.88 3.23 -4.88
N PRO A 54 -3.04 3.08 -5.55
CA PRO A 54 -4.31 2.88 -4.86
C PRO A 54 -4.30 1.72 -3.86
N ALA A 55 -3.53 0.64 -4.11
CA ALA A 55 -3.42 -0.50 -3.19
C ALA A 55 -2.69 -0.15 -1.88
N LEU A 56 -1.81 0.85 -1.89
CA LEU A 56 -1.09 1.30 -0.69
C LEU A 56 -1.95 2.22 0.21
N TYR A 57 -2.87 2.97 -0.39
CA TYR A 57 -3.73 3.93 0.32
C TYR A 57 -5.13 3.40 0.65
N SER A 58 -5.39 2.12 0.37
CA SER A 58 -6.69 1.46 0.60
C SER A 58 -6.87 0.98 2.02
#